data_AF-A0A7V0V258-F1
#
_entry.id   AF-A0A7V0V258-F1
#
_cell.length_a   1.000
_cell.length_b   1.000
_cell.length_c   1.000
_cell.angle_alpha   90.00
_cell.angle_beta   90.00
_cell.angle_gamma   90.00
#
_symmetry.space_group_name_H-M   'P 1'
#
loop_
_entity.id
_entity.type
_entity.pdbx_description
1 polymer ?
#
loop_
_entity_poly.entity_id
_entity_poly.type
_entity_poly.pdbx_seq_one_letter_code
_entity_poly.pdbx_strand_id
1 'polypeptide(L)'
;MMDVTLHPLGMVLAAIFVTSMALLFRWMFSVPPQVPQEVAAACRSVAALQRILVPVSGKLESERAVELACRLGAQQRAEILLAYVIEVPFTLSLDTPLPAEEARGQEALRMARLIVERHGLPVTSKIMPHRQASAGILHLAKEGMVDAIVMAAGTPRPGPGEGLGRTSQEVVRRAPCEVIVDKCPGQA
;
A
#
# COMPACT_ATOMS: atom_id res chain seq x y z
N MET A 1 21.39 -13.68 73.77
CA MET A 1 22.31 -13.95 72.65
C MET A 1 21.88 -15.27 72.06
N MET A 2 21.18 -15.26 70.92
CA MET A 2 20.78 -16.48 70.21
C MET A 2 21.71 -16.63 69.01
N ASP A 3 22.62 -17.59 69.09
CA ASP A 3 23.49 -17.97 67.98
C ASP A 3 22.63 -18.62 66.89
N VAL A 4 22.42 -17.87 65.79
CA VAL A 4 21.80 -18.39 64.58
C VAL A 4 22.81 -19.33 63.93
N THR A 5 22.69 -20.62 64.18
CA THR A 5 23.45 -21.66 63.49
C THR A 5 22.96 -21.75 62.03
N LEU A 6 23.56 -20.94 61.17
CA LEU A 6 23.35 -20.97 59.73
C LEU A 6 23.75 -22.33 59.17
N HIS A 7 22.78 -23.20 58.93
CA HIS A 7 23.02 -24.52 58.35
C HIS A 7 23.50 -24.38 56.88
N PRO A 8 24.60 -25.03 56.47
CA PRO A 8 25.20 -24.85 55.14
C PRO A 8 24.21 -25.16 53.99
N LEU A 9 23.32 -26.13 54.20
CA LEU A 9 22.22 -26.45 53.26
C LEU A 9 21.24 -25.29 53.04
N GLY A 10 20.94 -24.48 54.07
CA GLY A 10 20.04 -23.34 53.96
C GLY A 10 20.63 -22.23 53.08
N MET A 11 21.94 -22.00 53.18
CA MET A 11 22.63 -21.03 52.33
C MET A 11 22.64 -21.46 50.86
N VAL A 12 22.82 -22.75 50.57
CA VAL A 12 22.82 -23.27 49.20
C VAL A 12 21.43 -23.11 48.54
N LEU A 13 20.36 -23.47 49.26
CA LEU A 13 18.98 -23.29 48.77
C LEU A 13 18.63 -21.82 48.53
N ALA A 14 19.03 -20.93 49.45
CA ALA A 14 18.83 -19.49 49.27
C ALA A 14 19.58 -18.95 48.04
N ALA A 15 20.82 -19.40 47.81
CA ALA A 15 21.61 -18.99 46.66
C ALA A 15 20.98 -19.44 45.32
N ILE A 16 20.47 -20.67 45.26
CA ILE A 16 19.78 -21.21 44.08
C ILE A 16 18.48 -20.43 43.80
N PHE A 17 17.71 -20.14 44.84
CA PHE A 17 16.47 -19.39 44.71
C PHE A 17 16.74 -17.96 44.20
N VAL A 18 17.73 -17.27 44.76
CA VAL A 18 18.11 -15.91 44.34
C VAL A 18 18.64 -15.89 42.91
N THR A 19 19.46 -16.86 42.51
CA THR A 19 19.98 -16.94 41.12
C THR A 19 18.87 -17.26 40.12
N SER A 20 17.96 -18.18 40.45
CA SER A 20 16.78 -18.47 39.62
C SER A 20 15.88 -17.25 39.47
N MET A 21 15.59 -16.56 40.59
CA MET A 21 14.78 -15.35 40.59
C MET A 21 15.45 -14.24 39.78
N ALA A 22 16.77 -14.05 39.90
CA ALA A 22 17.53 -13.09 39.12
C ALA A 22 17.55 -13.43 37.62
N LEU A 23 17.63 -14.70 37.24
CA LEU A 23 17.53 -15.16 35.86
C LEU A 23 16.15 -14.85 35.26
N LEU A 24 15.07 -15.12 36.00
CA LEU A 24 13.71 -14.82 35.58
C LEU A 24 13.48 -13.32 35.45
N PHE A 25 13.93 -12.52 36.44
CA PHE A 25 13.81 -11.07 36.36
C PHE A 25 14.63 -10.49 35.22
N ARG A 26 15.85 -10.97 34.96
CA ARG A 26 16.66 -10.51 33.83
C ARG A 26 16.02 -10.87 32.49
N TRP A 27 15.41 -12.05 32.38
CA TRP A 27 14.67 -12.47 31.20
C TRP A 27 13.39 -11.65 31.01
N MET A 28 12.67 -11.35 32.09
CA MET A 28 11.42 -10.59 32.08
C MET A 28 11.61 -9.07 31.90
N PHE A 29 12.71 -8.50 32.43
CA PHE A 29 13.08 -7.09 32.27
C PHE A 29 13.95 -6.81 31.04
N SER A 30 14.21 -7.82 30.20
CA SER A 30 14.78 -7.58 28.88
C SER A 30 13.72 -6.92 28.00
N VAL A 31 13.60 -5.60 28.13
CA VAL A 31 12.70 -4.78 27.33
C VAL A 31 13.13 -4.92 25.86
N PRO A 32 12.19 -5.18 24.93
CA PRO A 32 12.51 -5.13 23.51
C PRO A 32 13.13 -3.76 23.18
N PRO A 33 14.16 -3.69 22.31
CA PRO A 33 14.87 -2.45 22.03
C PRO A 33 13.88 -1.36 21.64
N GLN A 34 13.98 -0.21 22.30
CA GLN A 34 13.17 0.97 22.03
C GLN A 34 13.47 1.48 20.62
N VAL A 35 12.58 1.13 19.68
CA VAL A 35 12.64 1.58 18.29
C VAL A 35 12.65 3.11 18.30
N PRO A 36 13.64 3.77 17.68
CA PRO A 36 13.71 5.22 17.64
C PRO A 36 12.38 5.81 17.15
N GLN A 37 11.92 6.90 17.78
CA GLN A 37 10.62 7.50 17.45
C GLN A 37 10.49 7.84 15.95
N GLU A 38 11.60 8.18 15.30
CA GLU A 38 11.71 8.42 13.86
C GLU A 38 11.34 7.18 13.02
N VAL A 39 11.79 5.99 13.43
CA VAL A 39 11.47 4.72 12.77
C VAL A 39 10.00 4.35 13.00
N ALA A 40 9.49 4.58 14.22
CA ALA A 40 8.08 4.33 14.52
C ALA A 40 7.13 5.32 13.80
N ALA A 41 7.57 6.56 13.53
CA ALA A 41 6.82 7.54 12.76
C ALA A 41 6.77 7.16 11.26
N ALA A 42 7.90 6.75 10.68
CA ALA A 42 7.96 6.27 9.30
C ALA A 42 7.12 5.01 9.07
N CYS A 43 7.14 4.06 10.02
CA CYS A 43 6.27 2.88 9.94
C CYS A 43 4.78 3.27 10.04
N ARG A 44 4.43 4.26 10.87
CA ARG A 44 3.05 4.72 11.04
C ARG A 44 2.49 5.46 9.83
N SER A 45 3.31 6.24 9.12
CA SER A 45 2.84 6.96 7.92
C SER A 45 2.43 6.00 6.81
N VAL A 46 3.17 4.89 6.64
CA VAL A 46 2.85 3.86 5.63
C VAL A 46 1.76 2.89 6.13
N ALA A 47 1.65 2.67 7.44
CA ALA A 47 0.62 1.81 8.03
C ALA A 47 -0.76 2.48 8.18
N ALA A 48 -0.94 3.69 7.64
CA ALA A 48 -2.21 4.43 7.70
C ALA A 48 -2.98 4.42 6.36
N LEU A 49 -2.57 3.61 5.39
CA LEU A 49 -3.24 3.51 4.08
C LEU A 49 -4.56 2.77 4.23
N GLN A 50 -5.66 3.52 4.37
CA GLN A 50 -7.01 2.97 4.48
C GLN A 50 -7.67 2.81 3.12
N ARG A 51 -7.34 3.69 2.16
CA ARG A 51 -7.92 3.65 0.82
C ARG A 51 -6.85 3.89 -0.25
N ILE A 52 -6.73 2.92 -1.16
CA ILE A 52 -5.71 2.92 -2.21
C ILE A 52 -6.41 2.97 -3.58
N LEU A 53 -6.09 3.98 -4.39
CA LEU A 53 -6.54 4.09 -5.78
C LEU A 53 -5.59 3.35 -6.71
N VAL A 54 -6.13 2.49 -7.58
CA VAL A 54 -5.36 1.80 -8.61
C VAL A 54 -5.98 2.06 -9.99
N PRO A 55 -5.35 2.89 -10.84
CA PRO A 55 -5.74 3.04 -12.22
C PRO A 55 -5.43 1.76 -13.03
N VAL A 56 -6.43 1.21 -13.69
CA VAL A 56 -6.32 0.01 -14.51
C VAL A 56 -6.43 0.33 -15.99
N SER A 57 -5.64 -0.36 -16.82
CA SER A 57 -5.62 -0.18 -18.28
C SER A 57 -5.99 -1.46 -19.05
N GLY A 58 -6.24 -2.57 -18.35
CA GLY A 58 -6.46 -3.89 -18.95
C GLY A 58 -5.17 -4.53 -19.47
N LYS A 59 -4.01 -4.00 -19.08
CA LYS A 59 -2.69 -4.56 -19.39
C LYS A 59 -2.06 -5.18 -18.15
N LEU A 60 -1.16 -6.14 -18.36
CA LEU A 60 -0.42 -6.85 -17.30
C LEU A 60 0.29 -5.89 -16.33
N GLU A 61 0.84 -4.78 -16.82
CA GLU A 61 1.49 -3.78 -15.97
C GLU A 61 0.54 -3.17 -14.93
N SER A 62 -0.73 -2.93 -15.31
CA SER A 62 -1.73 -2.41 -14.38
C SER A 62 -2.23 -3.48 -13.40
N GLU A 63 -2.32 -4.75 -13.83
CA GLU A 63 -2.67 -5.87 -12.96
C GLU A 63 -1.58 -6.12 -11.90
N ARG A 64 -0.31 -5.96 -12.27
CA ARG A 64 0.81 -6.00 -11.31
C ARG A 64 0.72 -4.87 -10.28
N ALA A 65 0.32 -3.67 -10.70
CA ALA A 65 0.07 -2.56 -9.78
C ALA A 65 -1.08 -2.87 -8.80
N VAL A 66 -2.14 -3.56 -9.25
CA VAL A 66 -3.22 -4.04 -8.35
C VAL A 66 -2.67 -5.04 -7.33
N GLU A 67 -1.90 -6.03 -7.77
CA GLU A 67 -1.26 -7.00 -6.86
C GLU A 67 -0.36 -6.31 -5.82
N LEU A 68 0.42 -5.31 -6.25
CA LEU A 68 1.26 -4.51 -5.35
C LEU A 68 0.41 -3.74 -4.33
N ALA A 69 -0.67 -3.10 -4.77
CA ALA A 69 -1.60 -2.37 -3.90
C ALA A 69 -2.22 -3.29 -2.85
N CYS A 70 -2.63 -4.50 -3.23
CA CYS A 70 -3.15 -5.50 -2.29
C CYS A 70 -2.13 -5.84 -1.21
N ARG A 71 -0.87 -6.07 -1.60
CA ARG A 71 0.20 -6.39 -0.64
C ARG A 71 0.50 -5.25 0.33
N LEU A 72 0.41 -4.01 -0.14
CA LEU A 72 0.57 -2.81 0.70
C LEU A 72 -0.60 -2.63 1.67
N GLY A 73 -1.83 -2.82 1.19
CA GLY A 73 -3.06 -2.67 1.97
C GLY A 73 -3.41 -3.84 2.89
N ALA A 74 -2.74 -4.99 2.74
CA ALA A 74 -3.08 -6.24 3.42
C ALA A 74 -3.13 -6.11 4.96
N GLN A 75 -2.14 -5.45 5.56
CA GLN A 75 -2.05 -5.34 7.02
C GLN A 75 -3.20 -4.53 7.64
N GLN A 76 -3.68 -3.51 6.93
CA GLN A 76 -4.73 -2.60 7.41
C GLN A 76 -6.11 -2.95 6.88
N ARG A 77 -6.21 -4.00 6.05
CA ARG A 77 -7.42 -4.33 5.30
C ARG A 77 -7.96 -3.16 4.47
N ALA A 78 -7.04 -2.45 3.81
CA ALA A 78 -7.34 -1.25 3.04
C ALA A 78 -8.38 -1.51 1.94
N GLU A 79 -9.24 -0.54 1.67
CA GLU A 79 -10.13 -0.57 0.52
C GLU A 79 -9.36 -0.22 -0.76
N ILE A 80 -9.46 -1.10 -1.76
CA ILE A 80 -8.89 -0.88 -3.08
C ILE A 80 -9.95 -0.26 -4.00
N LEU A 81 -9.74 0.99 -4.40
CA LEU A 81 -10.52 1.66 -5.43
C LEU A 81 -9.89 1.44 -6.80
N LEU A 82 -10.49 0.58 -7.61
CA LEU A 82 -10.09 0.33 -8.99
C LEU A 82 -10.72 1.38 -9.90
N ALA A 83 -9.92 1.99 -10.79
CA ALA A 83 -10.39 3.03 -11.67
C ALA A 83 -10.01 2.78 -13.13
N TYR A 84 -10.98 2.84 -14.03
CA TYR A 84 -10.72 2.86 -15.47
C TYR A 84 -11.12 4.22 -16.03
N VAL A 85 -10.18 4.93 -16.66
CA VAL A 85 -10.44 6.25 -17.25
C VAL A 85 -10.62 6.12 -18.76
N ILE A 86 -11.79 6.51 -19.25
CA ILE A 86 -12.07 6.55 -20.69
C ILE A 86 -11.63 7.93 -21.21
N GLU A 87 -10.63 7.97 -22.08
CA GLU A 87 -10.21 9.22 -22.71
C GLU A 87 -11.17 9.63 -23.83
N VAL A 88 -11.94 10.69 -23.60
CA VAL A 88 -12.95 11.19 -24.55
C VAL A 88 -12.37 12.32 -25.42
N PRO A 89 -12.30 12.14 -26.76
CA PRO A 89 -11.79 13.16 -27.68
C PRO A 89 -12.63 14.45 -27.63
N PHE A 90 -11.98 15.61 -27.81
CA PHE A 90 -12.64 16.94 -27.80
C PHE A 90 -13.75 17.11 -28.85
N THR A 91 -13.77 16.25 -29.88
CA THR A 91 -14.84 16.19 -30.89
C THR A 91 -16.15 15.64 -30.36
N LEU A 92 -16.13 14.97 -29.19
CA LEU A 92 -17.30 14.40 -28.51
C LEU A 92 -17.54 15.11 -27.18
N SER A 93 -18.80 15.12 -26.74
CA SER A 93 -19.19 15.53 -25.39
C SER A 93 -18.66 14.51 -24.37
N LEU A 94 -18.33 14.96 -23.17
CA LEU A 94 -17.82 14.07 -22.11
C LEU A 94 -18.84 12.98 -21.73
N ASP A 95 -20.13 13.28 -21.84
CA ASP A 95 -21.24 12.37 -21.54
C ASP A 95 -21.67 11.52 -22.75
N THR A 96 -20.93 11.58 -23.87
CA THR A 96 -21.23 10.75 -25.04
C THR A 96 -21.00 9.27 -24.68
N PRO A 97 -22.01 8.39 -24.82
CA PRO A 97 -21.83 6.96 -24.55
C PRO A 97 -20.78 6.35 -25.47
N LEU A 98 -19.84 5.59 -24.91
CA LEU A 98 -18.77 4.94 -25.64
C LEU A 98 -18.78 3.44 -25.33
N PRO A 99 -19.77 2.68 -25.85
CA PRO A 99 -20.04 1.31 -25.41
C PRO A 99 -18.86 0.35 -25.59
N ALA A 100 -18.04 0.55 -26.63
CA ALA A 100 -16.85 -0.27 -26.84
C ALA A 100 -15.76 -0.03 -25.78
N GLU A 101 -15.54 1.23 -25.38
CA GLU A 101 -14.55 1.57 -24.34
C GLU A 101 -15.09 1.24 -22.94
N GLU A 102 -16.39 1.41 -22.72
CA GLU A 102 -17.06 0.98 -21.50
C GLU A 102 -16.94 -0.54 -21.30
N ALA A 103 -17.19 -1.34 -22.35
CA ALA A 103 -17.03 -2.79 -22.30
C ALA A 103 -15.58 -3.21 -22.00
N ARG A 104 -14.59 -2.55 -22.63
CA ARG A 104 -13.17 -2.77 -22.33
C ARG A 104 -12.83 -2.41 -20.88
N GLY A 105 -13.35 -1.29 -20.40
CA GLY A 105 -13.16 -0.84 -19.02
C GLY A 105 -13.78 -1.80 -18.02
N GLN A 106 -14.99 -2.30 -18.29
CA GLN A 106 -15.65 -3.30 -17.45
C GLN A 106 -14.83 -4.60 -17.38
N GLU A 107 -14.31 -5.07 -18.51
CA GLU A 107 -13.49 -6.29 -18.53
C GLU A 107 -12.16 -6.11 -17.78
N ALA A 108 -11.49 -4.98 -17.97
CA ALA A 108 -10.27 -4.63 -17.24
C ALA A 108 -10.52 -4.56 -15.72
N LEU A 109 -11.61 -3.90 -15.30
CA LEU A 109 -12.00 -3.81 -13.89
C LEU A 109 -12.40 -5.17 -13.33
N ARG A 110 -13.07 -6.03 -14.10
CA ARG A 110 -13.43 -7.39 -13.70
C ARG A 110 -12.19 -8.21 -13.38
N MET A 111 -11.18 -8.19 -14.24
CA MET A 111 -9.92 -8.91 -14.02
C MET A 111 -9.17 -8.37 -12.79
N ALA A 112 -9.05 -7.06 -12.67
CA ALA A 112 -8.40 -6.44 -11.51
C ALA A 112 -9.15 -6.75 -10.20
N ARG A 113 -10.48 -6.77 -10.22
CA ARG A 113 -11.30 -7.09 -9.06
C ARG A 113 -11.05 -8.50 -8.54
N LEU A 114 -10.91 -9.47 -9.44
CA LEU A 114 -10.58 -10.85 -9.07
C LEU A 114 -9.25 -10.94 -8.32
N ILE A 115 -8.25 -10.10 -8.67
CA ILE A 115 -6.99 -10.04 -7.94
C ILE A 115 -7.23 -9.57 -6.50
N VAL A 116 -7.96 -8.47 -6.31
CA VAL A 116 -8.25 -7.93 -4.98
C VAL A 116 -9.04 -8.92 -4.12
N GLU A 117 -10.06 -9.57 -4.70
CA GLU A 117 -10.90 -10.55 -4.01
C GLU A 117 -10.08 -11.76 -3.52
N ARG A 118 -9.05 -12.18 -4.27
CA ARG A 118 -8.14 -13.26 -3.82
C ARG A 118 -7.33 -12.89 -2.58
N HIS A 119 -7.09 -11.60 -2.32
CA HIS A 119 -6.47 -11.11 -1.10
C HIS A 119 -7.47 -10.84 0.04
N GLY A 120 -8.78 -10.99 -0.21
CA GLY A 120 -9.83 -10.79 0.80
C GLY A 120 -10.02 -9.34 1.23
N LEU A 121 -9.60 -8.39 0.40
CA LEU A 121 -9.69 -6.95 0.65
C LEU A 121 -11.00 -6.35 0.12
N PRO A 122 -11.53 -5.27 0.74
CA PRO A 122 -12.64 -4.50 0.19
C PRO A 122 -12.27 -3.90 -1.16
N VAL A 123 -13.18 -3.97 -2.14
CA VAL A 123 -12.94 -3.49 -3.50
C VAL A 123 -14.13 -2.69 -4.02
N THR A 124 -13.85 -1.52 -4.57
CA THR A 124 -14.79 -0.67 -5.29
C THR A 124 -14.23 -0.38 -6.69
N SER A 125 -15.07 -0.38 -7.72
CA SER A 125 -14.64 -0.10 -9.09
C SER A 125 -15.42 1.07 -9.69
N LYS A 126 -14.71 2.02 -10.34
CA LYS A 126 -15.32 3.16 -11.04
C LYS A 126 -14.79 3.26 -12.48
N ILE A 127 -15.70 3.55 -13.41
CA ILE A 127 -15.37 4.01 -14.76
C ILE A 127 -15.56 5.52 -14.78
N MET A 128 -14.58 6.26 -15.29
CA MET A 128 -14.59 7.73 -15.31
C MET A 128 -14.26 8.24 -16.72
N PRO A 129 -15.22 8.83 -17.44
CA PRO A 129 -14.93 9.56 -18.67
C PRO A 129 -14.14 10.83 -18.36
N HIS A 130 -13.04 11.08 -19.09
CA HIS A 130 -12.26 12.31 -18.92
C HIS A 130 -11.50 12.67 -20.22
N ARG A 131 -11.05 13.92 -20.37
CA ARG A 131 -10.21 14.34 -21.53
C ARG A 131 -8.80 13.75 -21.51
N GLN A 132 -8.33 13.35 -20.34
CA GLN A 132 -6.96 12.90 -20.07
C GLN A 132 -7.02 11.93 -18.89
N ALA A 133 -6.34 10.78 -19.02
CA ALA A 133 -6.29 9.75 -18.00
C ALA A 133 -5.76 10.30 -16.65
N SER A 134 -4.66 11.06 -16.69
CA SER A 134 -4.05 11.63 -15.49
C SER A 134 -5.00 12.54 -14.72
N ALA A 135 -5.74 13.39 -15.42
CA ALA A 135 -6.71 14.29 -14.79
C ALA A 135 -7.92 13.53 -14.21
N GLY A 136 -8.41 12.48 -14.89
CA GLY A 136 -9.44 11.60 -14.34
C GLY A 136 -8.98 10.85 -13.08
N ILE A 137 -7.75 10.35 -13.07
CA ILE A 137 -7.14 9.71 -11.89
C ILE A 137 -7.05 10.70 -10.73
N LEU A 138 -6.53 11.91 -10.97
CA LEU A 138 -6.41 12.95 -9.95
C LEU A 138 -7.77 13.41 -9.42
N HIS A 139 -8.80 13.44 -10.27
CA HIS A 139 -10.17 13.74 -9.86
C HIS A 139 -10.70 12.66 -8.92
N LEU A 140 -10.58 11.38 -9.30
CA LEU A 140 -10.98 10.24 -8.46
C LEU A 140 -10.21 10.17 -7.14
N ALA A 141 -8.93 10.51 -7.15
CA ALA A 141 -8.12 10.55 -5.93
C ALA A 141 -8.66 11.58 -4.93
N LYS A 142 -9.07 12.76 -5.41
CA LYS A 142 -9.68 13.81 -4.59
C LYS A 142 -11.08 13.45 -4.13
N GLU A 143 -11.94 12.99 -5.05
CA GLU A 143 -13.32 12.59 -4.75
C GLU A 143 -13.38 11.41 -3.78
N GLY A 144 -12.51 10.43 -3.99
CA GLY A 144 -12.41 9.21 -3.17
C GLY A 144 -11.69 9.41 -1.83
N MET A 145 -11.07 10.58 -1.61
CA MET A 145 -10.19 10.86 -0.46
C MET A 145 -9.21 9.72 -0.21
N VAL A 146 -8.47 9.34 -1.25
CA VAL A 146 -7.54 8.20 -1.18
C VAL A 146 -6.22 8.63 -0.54
N ASP A 147 -5.62 7.72 0.22
CA ASP A 147 -4.36 7.97 0.94
C ASP A 147 -3.14 7.75 0.01
N ALA A 148 -3.28 6.82 -0.94
CA ALA A 148 -2.26 6.53 -1.93
C ALA A 148 -2.83 6.18 -3.31
N ILE A 149 -2.04 6.46 -4.34
CA ILE A 149 -2.25 5.99 -5.71
C ILE A 149 -1.14 4.98 -6.03
N VAL A 150 -1.50 3.76 -6.37
CA VAL A 150 -0.56 2.75 -6.87
C VAL A 150 -0.82 2.58 -8.36
N MET A 151 0.18 2.79 -9.20
CA MET A 151 0.01 2.70 -10.64
C MET A 151 1.25 2.17 -11.36
N ALA A 152 1.06 1.60 -12.54
CA ALA A 152 2.16 1.23 -13.41
C ALA A 152 2.94 2.47 -13.88
N ALA A 153 4.25 2.32 -14.04
CA ALA A 153 5.12 3.34 -14.65
C ALA A 153 4.66 3.71 -16.06
N GLY A 154 4.09 2.76 -16.80
CA GLY A 154 3.71 2.89 -18.20
C GLY A 154 4.93 2.93 -19.12
N THR A 155 4.67 3.05 -20.43
CA THR A 155 5.72 3.06 -21.44
C THR A 155 6.60 4.31 -21.32
N PRO A 156 7.93 4.16 -21.12
CA PRO A 156 8.86 5.28 -21.05
C PRO A 156 8.83 6.14 -22.31
N ARG A 157 9.05 7.44 -22.16
CA ARG A 157 9.22 8.37 -23.29
C ARG A 157 10.62 9.01 -23.26
N PRO A 158 11.29 9.19 -24.41
CA PRO A 158 12.56 9.92 -24.44
C PRO A 158 12.39 11.37 -23.96
N GLY A 159 13.26 11.84 -23.07
CA GLY A 159 13.25 13.21 -22.53
C GLY A 159 13.47 13.31 -21.00
N PRO A 160 13.34 14.51 -20.40
CA PRO A 160 13.49 14.71 -18.96
C PRO A 160 12.39 13.94 -18.19
N GLY A 161 12.78 13.11 -17.22
CA GLY A 161 11.86 12.16 -16.55
C GLY A 161 11.88 10.74 -17.13
N GLU A 162 13.03 10.35 -17.68
CA GLU A 162 13.31 9.06 -18.32
C GLU A 162 12.85 7.87 -17.46
N GLY A 163 12.02 6.99 -18.05
CA GLY A 163 11.54 5.77 -17.39
C GLY A 163 10.08 5.76 -16.94
N LEU A 164 9.35 6.89 -17.03
CA LEU A 164 7.91 6.98 -16.76
C LEU A 164 7.12 7.37 -18.01
N GLY A 165 5.89 6.87 -18.12
CA GLY A 165 4.92 7.30 -19.11
C GLY A 165 4.28 8.66 -18.77
N ARG A 166 3.64 9.29 -19.77
CA ARG A 166 3.02 10.63 -19.62
C ARG A 166 2.02 10.70 -18.47
N THR A 167 1.19 9.67 -18.31
CA THR A 167 0.15 9.63 -17.27
C THR A 167 0.75 9.56 -15.87
N SER A 168 1.73 8.67 -15.65
CA SER A 168 2.37 8.51 -14.34
C SER A 168 3.19 9.74 -13.96
N GLN A 169 3.90 10.36 -14.91
CA GLN A 169 4.59 11.64 -14.67
C GLN A 169 3.64 12.74 -14.20
N GLU A 170 2.49 12.92 -14.88
CA GLU A 170 1.52 13.96 -14.50
C GLU A 170 0.85 13.67 -13.16
N VAL A 171 0.56 12.40 -12.85
CA VAL A 171 0.00 12.00 -11.55
C VAL A 171 1.01 12.26 -10.43
N VAL A 172 2.26 11.78 -10.56
CA VAL A 172 3.32 12.02 -9.56
C VAL A 172 3.53 13.51 -9.31
N ARG A 173 3.45 14.34 -10.34
CA ARG A 173 3.65 15.79 -10.22
C ARG A 173 2.51 16.53 -9.50
N ARG A 174 1.28 16.02 -9.58
CA ARG A 174 0.06 16.77 -9.20
C ARG A 174 -0.79 16.09 -8.13
N ALA A 175 -0.51 14.85 -7.78
CA ALA A 175 -1.31 14.11 -6.80
C ALA A 175 -1.29 14.79 -5.44
N PRO A 176 -2.44 14.88 -4.75
CA PRO A 176 -2.52 15.44 -3.40
C PRO A 176 -2.09 14.45 -2.31
N CYS A 177 -1.80 13.20 -2.69
CA CYS A 177 -1.59 12.05 -1.81
C CYS A 177 -0.32 11.30 -2.23
N GLU A 178 0.03 10.23 -1.50
CA GLU A 178 1.18 9.41 -1.83
C GLU A 178 1.00 8.74 -3.21
N VAL A 179 2.09 8.63 -3.99
CA VAL A 179 2.08 7.96 -5.29
C VAL A 179 3.19 6.93 -5.34
N ILE A 180 2.80 5.68 -5.56
CA ILE A 180 3.69 4.54 -5.69
C ILE A 180 3.63 4.08 -7.14
N VAL A 181 4.79 4.10 -7.80
CA VAL A 181 4.90 3.75 -9.21
C VAL A 181 5.60 2.40 -9.35
N ASP A 182 4.89 1.41 -9.89
CA ASP A 182 5.43 0.10 -10.20
C ASP A 182 6.04 0.10 -11.62
N LYS A 183 7.36 0.03 -11.70
CA LYS A 183 8.08 -0.16 -12.96
C LYS A 183 8.33 -1.65 -13.17
N CYS A 184 7.67 -2.25 -14.15
CA CYS A 184 7.91 -3.64 -14.51
C CYS A 184 9.35 -3.82 -15.08
N PRO A 185 10.21 -4.65 -14.48
CA PRO A 185 11.51 -4.98 -15.06
C PRO A 185 11.30 -5.78 -16.35
N GLY A 186 11.85 -5.30 -17.48
CA GLY A 186 11.78 -5.99 -18.78
C GLY A 186 11.09 -5.27 -19.94
N GLN A 187 10.72 -3.99 -19.82
CA GLN A 187 10.26 -3.16 -20.96
C GLN A 187 11.39 -2.28 -21.55
N ALA A 188 12.58 -2.86 -21.75
CA ALA A 188 13.68 -2.23 -22.49
C ALA A 188 13.89 -2.95 -23.82
#